data_AF-A0A2C5Y2C7-F1
#
_entry.id   AF-A0A2C5Y2C7-F1
#
_cell.length_a   1.000
_cell.length_b   1.000
_cell.length_c   1.000
_cell.angle_alpha   90.00
_cell.angle_beta   90.00
_cell.angle_gamma   90.00
#
_symmetry.space_group_name_H-M   'P 1'
#
loop_
_entity.id
_entity.type
_entity.pdbx_description
1 polymer ?
#
loop_
_entity_poly.entity_id
_entity_poly.type
_entity_poly.pdbx_seq_one_letter_code
_entity_poly.pdbx_strand_id
1 'polypeptide(L)'
;MASSSEESDHDPPAPSFISLFYRTGAFHRLDDFAYPSTLSHVTIYAWPDCTLDELAMDLAAAKASALPFPAIGTRIVFQLVYPDLRGTSAASSSAKVDLVRRQRLVQKTKSLERH
;
A
#
# COMPACT_ATOMS: atom_id res chain seq x y z
N MET A 1 -6.85 27.93 30.02
CA MET A 1 -7.38 27.59 28.68
C MET A 1 -6.26 26.84 27.98
N ALA A 2 -6.39 25.53 27.84
CA ALA A 2 -5.41 24.67 27.18
C ALA A 2 -5.83 24.47 25.72
N SER A 3 -4.95 24.78 24.78
CA SER A 3 -4.51 23.86 23.73
C SER A 3 -3.46 24.59 22.90
N SER A 4 -2.21 24.18 23.07
CA SER A 4 -1.13 24.52 22.15
C SER A 4 -1.40 23.76 20.85
N SER A 5 -2.06 24.39 19.89
CA SER A 5 -1.98 23.95 18.51
C SER A 5 -0.78 24.67 17.91
N GLU A 6 0.38 24.04 18.05
CA GLU A 6 1.55 24.35 17.24
C GLU A 6 1.17 24.05 15.80
N GLU A 7 0.51 25.01 15.16
CA GLU A 7 0.34 25.13 13.70
C GLU A 7 1.76 25.26 13.14
N SER A 8 2.40 24.11 12.96
CA SER A 8 3.69 24.04 12.31
C SER A 8 3.43 24.32 10.84
N ASP A 9 3.60 25.59 10.47
CA ASP A 9 3.70 26.11 9.11
C ASP A 9 4.93 25.45 8.44
N HIS A 10 4.80 24.17 8.13
CA HIS A 10 5.76 23.40 7.38
C HIS A 10 5.16 23.18 6.00
N ASP A 11 5.89 23.59 4.98
CA ASP A 11 5.60 23.26 3.58
C ASP A 11 5.24 21.77 3.51
N PRO A 12 4.06 21.40 2.98
CA PRO A 12 3.62 20.03 3.03
C PRO A 12 4.67 19.15 2.33
N PRO A 13 5.17 18.10 3.01
CA PRO A 13 6.28 17.31 2.52
C PRO A 13 5.99 16.81 1.11
N ALA A 14 6.96 17.00 0.21
CA ALA A 14 6.80 16.64 -1.20
C ALA A 14 6.25 15.21 -1.32
N PRO A 15 5.18 15.00 -2.09
CA PRO A 15 4.54 13.70 -2.11
C PRO A 15 5.43 12.68 -2.80
N SER A 16 5.37 11.47 -2.27
CA SER A 16 6.23 10.37 -2.67
C SER A 16 5.49 9.42 -3.59
N PHE A 17 6.21 8.81 -4.52
CA PHE A 17 5.67 7.73 -5.32
C PHE A 17 5.82 6.41 -4.58
N ILE A 18 4.72 5.68 -4.46
CA ILE A 18 4.71 4.33 -3.91
C ILE A 18 4.26 3.33 -4.99
N SER A 19 4.91 2.18 -5.02
CA SER A 19 4.52 1.07 -5.89
C SER A 19 3.66 0.08 -5.11
N LEU A 20 2.39 0.00 -5.47
CA LEU A 20 1.42 -0.93 -4.90
C LEU A 20 1.34 -2.19 -5.76
N PHE A 21 1.90 -3.27 -5.24
CA PHE A 21 1.79 -4.60 -5.84
C PHE A 21 0.52 -5.28 -5.33
N TYR A 22 -0.36 -5.70 -6.24
CA TYR A 22 -1.65 -6.29 -5.87
C TYR A 22 -1.79 -7.71 -6.41
N ARG A 23 -2.53 -8.53 -5.67
CA ARG A 23 -2.86 -9.92 -6.01
C ARG A 23 -4.13 -10.35 -5.27
N THR A 24 -5.00 -11.10 -5.94
CA THR A 24 -6.21 -11.66 -5.33
C THR A 24 -5.90 -13.03 -4.73
N GLY A 25 -6.41 -13.28 -3.51
CA GLY A 25 -6.35 -14.61 -2.87
C GLY A 25 -5.09 -14.91 -2.06
N ALA A 26 -3.98 -14.21 -2.28
CA ALA A 26 -2.75 -14.37 -1.49
C ALA A 26 -1.82 -13.15 -1.61
N PHE A 27 -0.87 -13.02 -0.69
CA PHE A 27 0.24 -12.07 -0.83
C PHE A 27 1.25 -12.54 -1.89
N HIS A 28 2.04 -11.60 -2.40
CA HIS A 28 3.27 -11.90 -3.13
C HIS A 28 4.30 -12.50 -2.17
N ARG A 29 5.02 -13.52 -2.63
CA ARG A 29 6.16 -14.07 -1.90
C ARG A 29 7.31 -13.09 -2.00
N LEU A 30 8.22 -13.12 -1.03
CA LEU A 30 9.42 -12.29 -1.06
C LEU A 30 10.28 -12.60 -2.30
N ASP A 31 10.31 -13.85 -2.73
CA ASP A 31 10.99 -14.29 -3.95
C ASP A 31 10.42 -13.66 -5.24
N ASP A 32 9.11 -13.33 -5.26
CA ASP A 32 8.47 -12.77 -6.45
C ASP A 32 8.97 -11.33 -6.72
N PHE A 33 9.44 -10.64 -5.69
CA PHE A 33 10.05 -9.31 -5.81
C PHE A 33 11.44 -9.34 -6.44
N ALA A 34 12.04 -10.52 -6.66
CA ALA A 34 13.26 -10.65 -7.46
C ALA A 34 13.01 -10.34 -8.95
N TYR A 35 11.76 -10.50 -9.43
CA TYR A 35 11.35 -10.25 -10.81
C TYR A 35 10.12 -9.32 -10.86
N PRO A 36 10.26 -8.04 -10.47
CA PRO A 36 9.13 -7.13 -10.27
C PRO A 36 8.36 -6.83 -11.55
N SER A 37 8.95 -7.02 -12.74
CA SER A 37 8.28 -6.84 -14.04
C SER A 37 7.12 -7.81 -14.28
N THR A 38 7.12 -8.95 -13.61
CA THR A 38 6.04 -9.95 -13.70
C THR A 38 4.87 -9.63 -12.77
N LEU A 39 5.08 -8.75 -11.79
CA LEU A 39 4.10 -8.41 -10.80
C LEU A 39 3.18 -7.30 -11.29
N SER A 40 1.89 -7.54 -11.12
CA SER A 40 0.85 -6.55 -11.31
C SER A 40 0.99 -5.45 -10.25
N HIS A 41 1.34 -4.24 -10.69
CA HIS A 41 1.56 -3.09 -9.82
C HIS A 41 0.90 -1.83 -10.37
N VAL A 42 0.64 -0.88 -9.47
CA VAL A 42 0.22 0.48 -9.77
C VAL A 42 1.11 1.44 -8.99
N THR A 43 1.53 2.52 -9.63
CA THR A 43 2.25 3.59 -8.96
C THR A 43 1.26 4.66 -8.56
N ILE A 44 1.17 4.94 -7.26
CA ILE A 44 0.26 5.94 -6.69
C ILE A 44 1.10 7.04 -6.03
N TYR A 45 0.58 8.25 -6.10
CA TYR A 45 1.17 9.40 -5.46
C TYR A 45 0.61 9.51 -4.05
N ALA A 46 1.47 9.38 -3.05
CA ALA A 46 1.07 9.34 -1.65
C ALA A 46 1.82 10.40 -0.84
N TRP A 47 1.04 11.19 -0.11
CA TRP A 47 1.55 12.04 0.96
C TRP A 47 1.96 11.17 2.16
N PRO A 48 2.91 11.61 3.00
CA PRO A 48 3.32 10.83 4.18
C PRO A 48 2.18 10.63 5.20
N ASP A 49 1.18 11.51 5.18
CA ASP A 49 -0.01 11.42 6.02
C ASP A 49 -1.13 10.54 5.40
N CYS A 50 -0.89 9.97 4.21
CA CYS A 50 -1.88 9.19 3.49
C CYS A 50 -2.28 7.93 4.26
N THR A 51 -3.58 7.68 4.38
CA THR A 51 -4.10 6.54 5.12
C THR A 51 -4.25 5.29 4.24
N LEU A 52 -4.32 4.11 4.86
CA LEU A 52 -4.56 2.86 4.11
C LEU A 52 -5.91 2.85 3.38
N ASP A 53 -6.89 3.63 3.86
CA ASP A 53 -8.20 3.73 3.24
C ASP A 53 -8.13 4.56 1.96
N GLU A 54 -7.42 5.69 2.00
CA GLU A 54 -7.13 6.51 0.81
C GLU A 54 -6.34 5.71 -0.22
N LEU A 55 -5.32 4.95 0.20
CA LEU A 55 -4.60 4.05 -0.70
C LEU A 55 -5.49 2.96 -1.30
N ALA A 56 -6.48 2.47 -0.56
CA ALA A 56 -7.44 1.50 -1.08
C ALA A 56 -8.36 2.15 -2.12
N MET A 57 -8.82 3.38 -1.88
CA MET A 57 -9.62 4.15 -2.83
C MET A 57 -8.83 4.49 -4.09
N ASP A 58 -7.60 4.97 -3.97
CA ASP A 58 -6.75 5.29 -5.10
C ASP A 58 -6.43 4.04 -5.92
N LEU A 59 -6.21 2.89 -5.27
CA LEU A 59 -6.03 1.62 -5.98
C LEU A 59 -7.31 1.22 -6.74
N ALA A 60 -8.48 1.37 -6.11
CA ALA A 60 -9.77 1.11 -6.75
C ALA A 60 -10.03 2.03 -7.94
N ALA A 61 -9.66 3.31 -7.82
CA ALA A 61 -9.79 4.33 -8.85
C ALA A 61 -8.81 4.12 -10.01
N ALA A 62 -7.55 3.83 -9.71
CA ALA A 62 -6.51 3.58 -10.71
C ALA A 62 -6.75 2.25 -11.45
N LYS A 63 -7.26 1.23 -10.77
CA LYS A 63 -7.51 -0.07 -11.37
C LYS A 63 -8.66 -0.85 -10.71
N ALA A 64 -9.87 -0.62 -11.20
CA ALA A 64 -11.06 -1.36 -10.75
C ALA A 64 -10.95 -2.89 -10.95
N SER A 65 -10.22 -3.36 -11.97
CA SER A 65 -10.04 -4.81 -12.22
C SER A 65 -9.10 -5.51 -11.23
N ALA A 66 -8.41 -4.76 -10.36
CA ALA A 66 -7.62 -5.34 -9.27
C ALA A 66 -8.51 -5.91 -8.15
N LEU A 67 -9.76 -5.44 -8.05
CA LEU A 67 -10.70 -5.85 -7.02
C LEU A 67 -11.64 -6.95 -7.56
N PRO A 68 -11.92 -7.99 -6.77
CA PRO A 68 -12.88 -9.02 -7.16
C PRO A 68 -14.29 -8.46 -7.28
N PHE A 69 -15.06 -8.97 -8.24
CA PHE A 69 -16.48 -8.71 -8.37
C PHE A 69 -17.27 -9.85 -7.70
N PRO A 70 -18.27 -9.55 -6.83
CA PRO A 70 -18.73 -8.24 -6.40
C PRO A 70 -17.82 -7.56 -5.38
N ALA A 71 -17.72 -6.24 -5.44
CA ALA A 71 -16.81 -5.46 -4.57
C ALA A 71 -17.22 -5.46 -3.09
N ILE A 72 -18.48 -5.77 -2.77
CA ILE A 72 -18.99 -5.71 -1.40
C ILE A 72 -18.34 -6.79 -0.52
N GLY A 73 -17.85 -6.38 0.65
CA GLY A 73 -17.15 -7.27 1.58
C GLY A 73 -15.72 -7.63 1.16
N THR A 74 -15.17 -7.01 0.11
CA THR A 74 -13.77 -7.19 -0.28
C THR A 74 -12.85 -6.76 0.86
N ARG A 75 -11.93 -7.65 1.26
CA ARG A 75 -10.92 -7.35 2.28
C ARG A 75 -9.61 -7.04 1.60
N ILE A 76 -9.08 -5.85 1.84
CA ILE A 76 -7.79 -5.41 1.30
C ILE A 76 -6.79 -5.44 2.44
N VAL A 77 -5.69 -6.16 2.24
CA VAL A 77 -4.67 -6.30 3.28
C VAL A 77 -3.39 -5.69 2.75
N PHE A 78 -2.86 -4.74 3.50
CA PHE A 78 -1.64 -4.04 3.14
C PHE A 78 -0.46 -4.72 3.81
N GLN A 79 0.52 -5.05 2.98
CA GLN A 79 1.77 -5.62 3.41
C GLN A 79 2.89 -4.70 2.97
N LEU A 80 3.68 -4.24 3.94
CA LEU A 80 4.78 -3.35 3.70
C LEU A 80 6.07 -4.17 3.57
N VAL A 81 6.74 -3.97 2.45
CA VAL A 81 7.84 -4.79 1.98
C VAL A 81 9.02 -3.87 1.76
N TYR A 82 10.13 -4.14 2.44
CA TYR A 82 11.34 -3.33 2.36
C TYR A 82 12.53 -4.19 1.90
N PRO A 83 13.46 -3.62 1.13
CA PRO A 83 14.72 -4.29 0.85
C PRO A 83 15.47 -4.50 2.17
N ASP A 84 16.00 -5.70 2.36
CA ASP A 84 16.88 -6.00 3.49
C ASP A 84 18.19 -5.21 3.33
N LEU A 85 18.43 -4.30 4.28
CA LEU A 85 19.62 -3.44 4.30
C LEU A 85 20.81 -4.10 5.01
N ARG A 86 20.64 -5.30 5.56
CA ARG A 86 21.65 -5.97 6.41
C ARG A 86 22.79 -6.62 5.60
N GLY A 87 22.69 -6.66 4.27
CA GLY A 87 23.61 -7.37 3.37
C GLY A 87 24.29 -6.52 2.30
N THR A 88 24.20 -5.18 2.33
CA THR A 88 24.79 -4.30 1.30
C THR A 88 26.33 -4.18 1.41
N SER A 89 27.01 -5.23 1.87
CA SER A 89 28.46 -5.38 1.79
C SER A 89 28.77 -6.60 0.92
N ALA A 90 29.24 -6.33 -0.29
CA ALA A 90 29.81 -7.25 -1.28
C ALA A 90 28.86 -8.19 -2.05
N ALA A 91 28.57 -7.79 -3.30
CA ALA A 91 28.71 -8.64 -4.50
C ALA A 91 27.92 -9.98 -4.57
N SER A 92 26.63 -9.99 -4.23
CA SER A 92 25.71 -10.96 -4.83
C SER A 92 24.29 -10.38 -4.95
N SER A 93 23.80 -10.30 -6.19
CA SER A 93 22.58 -9.62 -6.60
C SER A 93 21.30 -10.42 -6.31
N SER A 94 21.13 -10.88 -5.08
CA SER A 94 19.86 -11.45 -4.62
C SER A 94 19.37 -10.56 -3.49
N ALA A 95 18.66 -9.48 -3.84
CA ALA A 95 18.05 -8.59 -2.88
C ALA A 95 17.11 -9.41 -1.99
N LYS A 96 17.54 -9.69 -0.77
CA LYS A 96 16.65 -10.24 0.24
C LYS A 96 15.65 -9.16 0.58
N VAL A 97 14.39 -9.55 0.62
CA VAL A 97 13.29 -8.64 0.92
C VAL A 97 12.76 -9.07 2.28
N ASP A 98 12.66 -8.15 3.22
CA ASP A 98 12.15 -8.43 4.56
C ASP A 98 10.73 -7.88 4.73
N LEU A 99 9.89 -8.68 5.37
CA LEU A 99 8.52 -8.31 5.68
C LEU A 99 8.45 -7.62 7.04
N VAL A 100 8.26 -6.31 7.06
CA VAL A 100 8.31 -5.51 8.29
C VAL A 100 6.95 -5.37 8.98
N ARG A 101 5.81 -5.40 8.25
CA ARG A 101 4.50 -5.26 8.90
C ARG A 101 3.34 -5.71 8.01
N ARG A 102 2.39 -6.46 8.59
CA ARG A 102 1.09 -6.79 7.97
C ARG A 102 -0.02 -5.99 8.65
N GLN A 103 -0.79 -5.22 7.88
CA GLN A 103 -1.96 -4.50 8.37
C GLN A 103 -3.20 -4.91 7.58
N ARG A 104 -4.27 -5.30 8.30
CA ARG A 104 -5.52 -5.78 7.70
C ARG A 104 -6.57 -4.68 7.72
N LEU A 105 -6.96 -4.19 6.54
CA LEU A 105 -8.08 -3.29 6.38
C LEU A 105 -9.31 -4.10 5.94
N VAL A 106 -10.46 -3.84 6.56
CA VAL A 106 -11.74 -4.42 6.13
C VAL A 106 -12.59 -3.28 5.62
N GLN A 107 -12.79 -3.19 4.30
CA GLN A 107 -13.69 -2.23 3.69
C GLN A 107 -15.12 -2.60 4.07
N LYS A 108 -15.73 -1.83 4.97
CA LYS A 108 -17.13 -1.98 5.37
C LYS A 108 -17.95 -0.91 4.66
N THR A 109 -18.27 -1.16 3.39
CA THR A 109 -19.18 -0.28 2.65
C THR A 109 -20.56 -0.34 3.30
N LYS A 110 -21.00 0.78 3.90
CA LYS A 110 -22.40 0.96 4.34
C LYS A 110 -23.31 0.74 3.13
N SER A 111 -24.21 -0.23 3.29
CA SER A 111 -25.32 -0.50 2.38
C SER A 111 -26.06 0.79 2.11
N LEU A 112 -26.01 1.27 0.87
CA LEU A 112 -26.90 2.32 0.41
C LEU A 112 -28.19 1.64 -0.06
N GLU A 113 -29.03 1.29 0.91
CA GLU A 113 -30.45 1.09 0.66
C GLU A 113 -31.02 2.44 0.21
N ARG A 114 -31.29 2.57 -1.08
CA ARG A 114 -32.19 3.60 -1.59
C ARG A 114 -33.39 2.90 -2.20
N HIS A 115 -34.50 3.05 -1.47
CA HIS A 115 -35.92 3.09 -1.85
C HIS A 115 -36.31 2.73 -3.29
#